data_AF-A0A392STI4-F1
#
_entry.id   AF-A0A392STI4-F1
#
_cell.length_a   1.000
_cell.length_b   1.000
_cell.length_c   1.000
_cell.angle_alpha   90.00
_cell.angle_beta   90.00
_cell.angle_gamma   90.00
#
_symmetry.space_group_name_H-M   'P 1'
#
loop_
_entity.id
_entity.type
_entity.pdbx_description
1 polymer ?
#
loop_
_entity_poly.entity_id
_entity_poly.type
_entity_poly.pdbx_seq_one_letter_code
_entity_poly.pdbx_strand_id
1 'polypeptide(L)' 'MPNVYYNTQGSLYTEAMTYRQQFPPPPFYPRFPSPEAWTEYRRADQIEYEAIMNRNEAV' A
#
# COMPACT_ATOMS: atom_id res chain seq x y z
N MET A 1 5.12 2.76 -2.30
CA MET A 1 5.15 3.16 -3.72
C MET A 1 5.28 4.67 -3.78
N PRO A 2 6.31 5.25 -4.42
CA PRO A 2 6.41 6.70 -4.56
C PRO A 2 5.37 7.20 -5.58
N ASN A 3 4.64 8.27 -5.24
CA ASN A 3 3.77 8.95 -6.19
C ASN A 3 4.66 9.64 -7.23
N VAL A 4 4.59 9.21 -8.48
CA VAL A 4 5.34 9.81 -9.59
C VAL A 4 4.50 10.96 -10.15
N TYR A 5 4.92 12.20 -9.91
CA TYR A 5 4.31 13.37 -10.52
C TYR A 5 5.16 13.82 -11.71
N TYR A 6 4.58 13.76 -12.91
CA TYR A 6 5.28 14.12 -14.15
C TYR A 6 5.57 15.62 -14.31
N ASN A 7 4.86 16.48 -13.56
CA ASN A 7 5.04 17.93 -13.57
C ASN A 7 5.00 18.48 -12.15
N THR A 8 6.14 18.93 -11.63
CA THR A 8 6.30 19.47 -10.28
C THR A 8 6.01 20.98 -10.18
N GLN A 9 5.70 21.64 -11.30
CA GLN A 9 5.35 23.07 -11.36
C GLN A 9 3.84 23.30 -11.54
N GLY A 10 3.06 22.24 -11.74
CA GLY A 10 1.62 22.31 -11.93
C GLY A 10 0.84 22.44 -10.62
N SER A 11 -0.38 23.00 -10.70
CA SER A 11 -1.29 23.14 -9.55
C SER A 11 -1.58 21.81 -8.85
N LEU A 12 -1.74 20.71 -9.61
CA LEU A 12 -1.97 19.36 -9.07
C LEU A 12 -0.83 18.87 -8.17
N TYR A 13 0.42 19.18 -8.51
CA TYR A 13 1.55 18.83 -7.65
C TYR A 13 1.55 19.66 -6.37
N THR A 14 1.31 20.97 -6.49
CA THR A 14 1.24 21.89 -5.36
C THR A 14 0.13 21.50 -4.38
N GLU A 15 -1.06 21.19 -4.88
CA GLU A 15 -2.17 20.70 -4.06
C GLU A 15 -1.83 19.37 -3.40
N ALA A 16 -1.27 18.42 -4.13
CA ALA A 16 -0.86 17.14 -3.58
C ALA A 16 0.21 17.27 -2.49
N MET A 17 1.18 18.16 -2.66
CA MET A 17 2.20 18.42 -1.64
C MET A 17 1.61 19.14 -0.42
N THR A 18 0.69 20.08 -0.63
CA THR A 18 -0.01 20.80 0.45
C THR A 18 -0.85 19.84 1.28
N TYR A 19 -1.63 18.98 0.61
CA TYR A 19 -2.41 17.93 1.25
C TYR A 19 -1.53 17.01 2.10
N ARG A 20 -0.37 16.60 1.55
CA ARG A 20 0.57 15.72 2.26
C ARG A 20 1.25 16.38 3.46
N GLN A 21 1.46 17.69 3.44
CA GLN A 21 1.97 18.44 4.60
C GLN A 21 0.90 18.59 5.68
N GLN A 22 -0.35 18.82 5.27
CA GLN A 22 -1.48 19.01 6.18
C GLN A 22 -1.94 17.69 6.82
N PHE A 23 -1.84 16.60 6.07
CA PHE A 23 -2.10 15.24 6.50
C PHE A 23 -0.83 14.40 6.28
N PRO A 24 0.19 14.55 7.15
CA PRO A 24 1.40 13.77 7.02
C PRO A 24 1.02 12.29 7.00
N PRO A 25 1.62 11.48 6.10
CA PRO A 25 1.42 10.05 6.19
C PRO A 25 1.82 9.65 7.62
N PRO A 26 1.05 8.77 8.27
CA PRO A 26 1.45 8.29 9.58
C PRO A 26 2.91 7.83 9.48
N PRO A 27 3.77 8.16 10.48
CA PRO A 27 5.11 7.60 10.51
C PRO A 27 4.94 6.12 10.25
N PHE A 28 5.74 5.56 9.35
CA PHE A 28 5.57 4.19 8.87
C PHE A 28 5.55 3.25 10.09
N TYR A 29 4.37 3.04 10.65
CA TYR A 29 4.14 2.09 11.69
C TYR A 29 4.23 0.80 10.92
N PRO A 30 5.18 -0.08 11.22
CA PRO A 30 5.03 -1.42 10.71
C PRO A 30 3.68 -1.87 11.28
N ARG A 31 2.68 -2.09 10.40
CA ARG A 31 1.37 -2.65 10.78
C ARG A 31 1.52 -3.91 11.64
N PHE A 32 2.71 -4.49 11.57
CA PHE A 32 3.16 -5.68 12.25
C PHE A 32 4.24 -5.29 13.27
N PRO A 33 4.19 -5.85 14.49
CA PRO A 33 5.16 -5.55 15.54
C PRO A 33 6.59 -6.03 15.21
N SER A 34 6.75 -6.90 14.20
CA SER A 34 8.05 -7.41 13.75
C SER A 34 8.05 -7.81 12.26
N PRO A 35 9.22 -7.97 11.63
CA PRO A 35 9.34 -8.50 10.27
C PRO A 35 8.76 -9.92 10.09
N GLU A 36 8.81 -10.74 11.14
CA GLU A 36 8.22 -12.08 11.15
C GLU A 36 6.70 -12.01 11.07
N ALA A 37 6.07 -11.13 11.85
CA ALA A 37 4.63 -10.90 11.79
C ALA A 37 4.17 -10.38 10.41
N TRP A 38 5.01 -9.60 9.72
CA TRP A 38 4.75 -9.23 8.32
C TRP A 38 4.83 -10.43 7.37
N THR A 39 5.83 -11.28 7.56
CA THR A 39 6.04 -12.48 6.74
C THR A 39 4.87 -13.47 6.89
N GLU A 40 4.38 -13.65 8.12
CA GLU A 40 3.22 -14.50 8.39
C GLU A 40 1.94 -13.95 7.75
N TYR A 41 1.68 -12.64 7.89
CA TYR A 41 0.53 -12.00 7.25
C TYR A 41 0.57 -12.19 5.73
N ARG A 42 1.73 -11.95 5.10
CA ARG A 42 1.93 -12.15 3.66
C ARG A 42 1.65 -13.59 3.23
N ARG A 43 2.06 -14.57 4.03
CA ARG A 43 1.83 -15.99 3.74
C ARG A 43 0.34 -16.34 3.80
N ALA A 44 -0.35 -15.85 4.83
CA ALA A 44 -1.79 -16.08 4.99
C ALA A 44 -2.60 -15.44 3.85
N ASP A 45 -2.29 -14.18 3.52
CA ASP A 45 -2.92 -13.42 2.43
C ASP A 45 -2.73 -14.11 1.06
N GLN A 46 -1.54 -14.66 0.80
CA GLN A 46 -1.26 -15.41 -0.42
C GLN A 46 -2.10 -16.70 -0.51
N ILE A 47 -2.20 -17.47 0.57
CA ILE A 47 -3.00 -18.70 0.60
C ILE A 47 -4.47 -18.40 0.34
N GLU A 48 -5.00 -17.34 0.96
CA GLU A 48 -6.39 -16.93 0.78
C GLU A 48 -6.65 -16.49 -0.67
N TYR A 49 -5.77 -15.66 -1.23
CA TYR A 49 -5.85 -15.25 -2.62
C TYR A 49 -5.82 -16.44 -3.58
N GLU A 50 -4.87 -17.36 -3.42
CA GLU A 50 -4.77 -18.57 -4.24
C GLU A 50 -6.00 -19.46 -4.11
N ALA A 51 -6.56 -19.61 -2.91
CA ALA A 51 -7.79 -20.37 -2.70
C ALA A 51 -8.99 -19.75 -3.44
N ILE A 52 -9.12 -18.42 -3.41
CA ILE A 52 -10.16 -17.69 -4.14
C ILE A 52 -9.97 -17.85 -5.65
N MET A 53 -8.74 -17.69 -6.16
CA MET A 53 -8.44 -17.83 -7.58
C MET A 53 -8.71 -19.24 -8.08
N ASN A 54 -8.24 -20.27 -7.37
CA ASN A 54 -8.50 -21.68 -7.70
C ASN A 54 -10.00 -22.01 -7.70
N ARG A 55 -10.76 -21.45 -6.73
CA ARG A 55 -12.22 -21.60 -6.70
C ARG A 55 -12.89 -20.97 -7.92
N ASN A 56 -12.40 -19.82 -8.39
CA ASN A 56 -12.95 -19.12 -9.54
C ASN A 56 -12.55 -19.77 -10.88
N GLU A 57 -11.40 -20.43 -10.96
CA GLU A 57 -10.97 -21.20 -12.14
C GLU A 57 -11.66 -22.56 -12.28
N ALA A 58 -12.21 -23.10 -11.18
CA ALA A 58 -12.95 -24.36 -11.17
C ALA A 58 -14.44 -24.23 -11.58
N VAL A 59 -14.88 -23.05 -12.06
CA VAL A 59 -16.25 -22.74 -12.49
C VAL A 59 -16.33 -22.58 -14.00
#